data_AF-A0A8J7LBG0-F1
#
_entry.id   AF-A0A8J7LBG0-F1
#
_cell.length_a   1.000
_cell.length_b   1.000
_cell.length_c   1.000
_cell.angle_alpha   90.00
_cell.angle_beta   90.00
_cell.angle_gamma   90.00
#
_symmetry.space_group_name_H-M   'P 1'
#
loop_
_entity.id
_entity.type
_entity.pdbx_description
1 polymer ?
#
loop_
_entity_poly.entity_id
_entity_poly.type
_entity_poly.pdbx_seq_one_letter_code
_entity_poly.pdbx_strand_id
1 'polypeptide(L)'
;MWEQSSMMNVWRREATSAIEGVVAKFDLNSMNKDQKARLRCAIDAAYPFELQKNHPYQIWLDERRKAFSRLGLDENENKVGETSDQLSLFDL
;
A
#
# COMPACT_ATOMS: atom_id res chain seq x y z
N MET A 1 19.75 -20.07 -15.39
CA MET A 1 18.97 -19.69 -14.19
C MET A 1 18.12 -18.48 -14.55
N TRP A 2 16.92 -18.68 -15.11
CA TRP A 2 16.04 -17.58 -15.58
C TRP A 2 14.59 -17.67 -15.04
N GLU A 3 14.24 -18.76 -14.35
CA GLU A 3 12.86 -19.00 -13.89
C GLU A 3 12.44 -18.20 -12.66
N GLN A 4 13.39 -17.77 -11.81
CA GLN A 4 13.06 -17.02 -10.59
C GLN A 4 12.51 -15.61 -10.89
N SER A 5 13.00 -14.92 -11.92
CA SER A 5 12.50 -13.60 -12.32
C SER A 5 11.09 -13.64 -12.90
N SER A 6 10.70 -14.75 -13.53
CA SER A 6 9.35 -14.90 -14.09
C SER A 6 8.30 -15.03 -12.98
N MET A 7 8.55 -15.87 -11.98
CA MET A 7 7.60 -16.07 -10.87
C MET A 7 7.43 -14.83 -9.99
N MET A 8 8.49 -14.04 -9.77
CA MET A 8 8.38 -12.75 -9.07
C MET A 8 7.42 -11.79 -9.77
N ASN A 9 7.45 -11.73 -11.10
CA ASN A 9 6.54 -10.88 -11.88
C ASN A 9 5.09 -11.38 -11.84
N VAL A 10 4.86 -12.70 -11.80
CA VAL A 10 3.51 -13.27 -11.66
C VAL A 10 2.90 -12.90 -10.31
N TRP A 11 3.62 -13.10 -9.21
CA TRP A 11 3.13 -12.75 -7.88
C TRP A 11 2.90 -11.25 -7.71
N ARG A 12 3.80 -10.40 -8.24
CA ARG A 12 3.57 -8.95 -8.23
C ARG A 12 2.30 -8.59 -9.01
N ARG A 13 2.11 -9.16 -10.20
CA ARG A 13 0.92 -8.88 -11.02
C ARG A 13 -0.37 -9.32 -10.34
N GLU A 14 -0.39 -10.50 -9.72
CA GLU A 14 -1.55 -10.99 -8.98
C GLU A 14 -1.85 -10.14 -7.74
N ALA A 15 -0.82 -9.76 -6.97
CA ALA A 15 -0.96 -8.88 -5.83
C ALA A 15 -1.54 -7.51 -6.24
N THR A 16 -0.98 -6.88 -7.28
CA THR A 16 -1.48 -5.61 -7.80
C THR A 16 -2.91 -5.74 -8.30
N SER A 17 -3.23 -6.79 -9.07
CA SER A 17 -4.58 -7.02 -9.59
C SER A 17 -5.62 -7.22 -8.49
N ALA A 18 -5.26 -7.92 -7.40
CA ALA A 18 -6.15 -8.11 -6.26
C ALA A 18 -6.42 -6.78 -5.54
N ILE A 19 -5.37 -5.99 -5.29
CA ILE A 19 -5.49 -4.67 -4.65
C ILE A 19 -6.34 -3.74 -5.52
N GLU A 20 -6.04 -3.62 -6.81
CA GLU A 20 -6.80 -2.77 -7.74
C GLU A 20 -8.26 -3.20 -7.83
N GLY A 21 -8.54 -4.51 -7.84
CA GLY A 21 -9.89 -5.04 -7.84
C GLY A 21 -10.69 -4.71 -6.57
N VAL A 22 -10.02 -4.55 -5.42
CA VAL A 22 -10.66 -4.04 -4.20
C VAL A 22 -10.84 -2.53 -4.30
N VAL A 23 -9.78 -1.79 -4.63
CA VAL A 23 -9.77 -0.33 -4.69
C VAL A 23 -10.83 0.21 -5.65
N ALA A 24 -11.03 -0.44 -6.81
CA ALA A 24 -12.04 -0.06 -7.79
C ALA A 24 -13.49 -0.13 -7.26
N LYS A 25 -13.74 -0.85 -6.15
CA LYS A 25 -15.06 -0.94 -5.50
C LYS A 25 -15.32 0.20 -4.50
N PHE A 26 -14.32 1.02 -4.20
CA PHE A 26 -14.41 2.12 -3.24
C PHE A 26 -14.32 3.46 -3.97
N ASP A 27 -15.10 4.44 -3.51
CA ASP A 27 -14.98 5.82 -3.97
C ASP A 27 -13.88 6.53 -3.20
N LEU A 28 -12.72 6.70 -3.84
CA LEU A 28 -11.52 7.27 -3.23
C LEU A 28 -11.63 8.78 -2.96
N ASN A 29 -12.53 9.48 -3.63
CA ASN A 29 -12.61 10.95 -3.57
C ASN A 29 -13.31 11.47 -2.30
N SER A 30 -14.15 10.65 -1.68
CA SER A 30 -14.95 11.04 -0.51
C SER A 30 -14.80 10.06 0.67
N MET A 31 -13.64 9.42 0.81
CA MET A 31 -13.43 8.42 1.86
C MET A 31 -13.35 9.03 3.26
N ASN A 32 -14.28 8.63 4.11
CA ASN A 32 -14.21 8.92 5.54
C ASN A 32 -13.25 7.95 6.27
N LYS A 33 -12.84 8.26 7.51
CA LYS A 33 -11.91 7.41 8.29
C LYS A 33 -12.37 5.96 8.41
N ASP A 34 -13.66 5.72 8.60
CA ASP A 34 -14.23 4.37 8.68
C ASP A 34 -14.17 3.63 7.33
N GLN A 35 -14.32 4.34 6.21
CA GLN A 35 -14.17 3.76 4.88
C GLN A 35 -12.70 3.43 4.59
N LYS A 36 -11.76 4.27 5.04
CA LYS A 36 -10.32 3.98 4.98
C LYS A 36 -9.98 2.70 5.74
N ALA A 37 -10.52 2.54 6.96
CA ALA A 37 -10.36 1.32 7.74
C ALA A 37 -10.96 0.09 7.05
N ARG A 38 -12.17 0.22 6.48
CA ARG A 38 -12.82 -0.86 5.71
C ARG A 38 -12.02 -1.24 4.46
N LEU A 39 -11.45 -0.26 3.75
CA LEU A 39 -10.61 -0.51 2.58
C LEU A 39 -9.32 -1.25 2.96
N ARG A 40 -8.67 -0.87 4.08
CA ARG A 40 -7.51 -1.60 4.61
C ARG A 40 -7.85 -3.07 4.89
N CYS A 41 -8.94 -3.32 5.62
CA CYS A 41 -9.39 -4.68 5.91
C CYS A 41 -9.75 -5.47 4.63
N ALA A 42 -10.37 -4.81 3.65
CA ALA A 42 -10.73 -5.44 2.39
C ALA A 42 -9.50 -5.79 1.54
N ILE A 43 -8.46 -4.94 1.53
CA ILE A 43 -7.18 -5.23 0.90
C ILE A 43 -6.54 -6.44 1.59
N ASP A 44 -6.48 -6.45 2.93
CA ASP A 44 -5.89 -7.54 3.71
C ASP A 44 -6.60 -8.88 3.47
N ALA A 45 -7.94 -8.86 3.33
CA ALA A 45 -8.73 -10.04 3.01
C ALA A 45 -8.59 -10.51 1.56
N ALA A 46 -8.15 -9.65 0.64
CA ALA A 46 -7.98 -9.97 -0.77
C ALA A 46 -6.63 -10.64 -1.10
N TYR A 47 -5.86 -11.05 -0.09
CA TYR A 47 -4.61 -11.76 -0.26
C TYR A 47 -4.79 -12.99 -1.17
N PRO A 48 -4.15 -13.03 -2.36
CA PRO A 48 -4.47 -14.04 -3.37
C PRO A 48 -3.68 -15.35 -3.24
N PHE A 49 -2.76 -15.47 -2.28
CA PHE A 49 -1.87 -16.63 -2.19
C PHE A 49 -2.28 -17.59 -1.07
N GLU A 50 -2.38 -18.89 -1.35
CA GLU A 50 -2.88 -19.89 -0.39
C GLU A 50 -1.87 -20.28 0.72
N LEU A 51 -0.58 -19.97 0.55
CA LEU A 51 0.44 -20.24 1.57
C LEU A 51 1.25 -18.99 1.91
N GLN A 52 1.38 -18.70 3.20
CA GLN A 52 2.43 -17.83 3.77
C GLN A 52 3.82 -18.49 3.64
N LYS A 53 4.22 -18.93 2.44
CA LYS A 53 5.63 -19.20 2.16
C LYS A 53 6.28 -17.84 1.92
N ASN A 54 7.40 -17.59 2.60
CA ASN A 54 7.93 -16.24 2.84
C ASN A 54 8.04 -15.33 1.60
N HIS A 55 8.38 -15.85 0.41
CA HIS A 55 8.62 -14.99 -0.77
C HIS A 55 7.37 -14.27 -1.34
N PRO A 56 6.25 -14.95 -1.69
CA PRO A 56 5.04 -14.27 -2.17
C PRO A 56 4.42 -13.32 -1.13
N TYR A 57 4.54 -13.66 0.16
CA TYR A 57 4.06 -12.80 1.23
C TYR A 57 4.85 -11.48 1.33
N GLN A 58 6.17 -11.51 1.16
CA GLN A 58 6.98 -10.28 1.14
C GLN A 58 6.62 -9.38 -0.05
N ILE A 59 6.35 -9.95 -1.23
CA ILE A 59 5.91 -9.20 -2.40
C ILE A 59 4.54 -8.56 -2.15
N TRP A 60 3.60 -9.30 -1.55
CA TRP A 60 2.31 -8.76 -1.14
C TRP A 60 2.46 -7.58 -0.17
N LEU A 61 3.30 -7.70 0.85
CA LEU A 61 3.56 -6.62 1.82
C LEU A 61 4.17 -5.36 1.18
N ASP A 62 5.00 -5.54 0.14
CA ASP A 62 5.58 -4.43 -0.63
C ASP A 62 4.50 -3.71 -1.47
N GLU A 63 3.69 -4.46 -2.23
CA GLU A 63 2.61 -3.88 -3.04
C GLU A 63 1.51 -3.26 -2.18
N ARG A 64 1.17 -3.87 -1.04
CA ARG A 64 0.25 -3.32 -0.04
C ARG A 64 0.73 -1.98 0.50
N ARG A 65 2.02 -1.87 0.87
CA ARG A 65 2.60 -0.60 1.35
C ARG A 65 2.51 0.48 0.30
N LYS A 66 2.87 0.18 -0.95
CA LYS A 66 2.75 1.13 -2.07
C LYS A 66 1.31 1.58 -2.29
N ALA A 67 0.36 0.66 -2.23
CA ALA A 67 -1.06 0.98 -2.35
C ALA A 67 -1.52 1.89 -1.21
N PHE A 68 -1.13 1.61 0.03
CA PHE A 68 -1.50 2.44 1.17
C PHE A 68 -0.93 3.86 1.07
N SER A 69 0.33 4.01 0.67
CA SER A 69 0.93 5.34 0.44
C SER A 69 0.25 6.09 -0.70
N ARG A 70 -0.09 5.43 -1.82
CA ARG A 70 -0.82 6.06 -2.94
C ARG A 70 -2.22 6.52 -2.58
N LEU A 71 -2.88 5.84 -1.64
CA LEU A 71 -4.27 6.08 -1.26
C LEU A 71 -4.42 6.97 -0.02
N GLY A 72 -3.33 7.51 0.55
CA GLY A 72 -3.38 8.26 1.81
C GLY A 72 -3.95 7.41 2.96
N LEU A 73 -3.63 6.12 2.96
CA LEU A 73 -3.99 5.14 3.99
C LEU A 73 -2.82 4.87 4.94
N ASP A 74 -1.69 5.58 4.84
CA ASP A 74 -0.60 5.43 5.80
C ASP A 74 -1.01 6.05 7.15
N GLU A 75 -0.68 5.38 8.25
CA GLU A 75 -0.94 5.90 9.60
C GLU A 75 -0.05 7.09 9.94
N ASN A 76 1.01 7.33 9.16
CA ASN A 76 1.99 8.38 9.37
C ASN A 76 1.67 9.72 8.68
N GLU A 77 0.56 9.87 7.95
CA GLU A 77 0.17 11.20 7.42
C GLU A 77 -0.09 12.25 8.54
N ASN A 78 -0.22 11.82 9.80
CA ASN A 78 -0.25 12.71 10.96
C ASN A 78 1.13 13.21 11.42
N LYS A 79 2.24 12.87 10.75
CA LYS A 79 3.59 13.36 11.11
C LYS A 79 4.29 14.19 10.03
N VAL A 80 3.70 14.36 8.84
CA VAL A 80 4.32 15.13 7.73
C VAL A 80 3.66 16.52 7.59
N GLY A 81 3.43 17.18 8.73
CA GLY A 81 2.87 18.54 8.81
C GLY A 81 3.52 19.45 9.87
N GLU A 82 4.43 18.93 10.70
CA GLU A 82 5.25 19.73 11.64
C GLU A 82 6.73 19.69 11.21
N THR A 83 7.04 20.20 10.03
CA THR A 83 8.39 20.71 9.68
C THR A 83 8.28 21.74 8.55
N SER A 84 7.34 22.67 8.68
CA SER A 84 7.51 24.01 8.10
C SER A 84 7.85 24.94 9.27
N ASP A 85 8.82 25.83 9.04
CA ASP A 85 9.19 26.97 9.90
C ASP A 85 10.24 26.79 11.01
N GLN A 86 11.40 26.19 10.70
CA GLN A 86 12.63 26.38 11.50
C GLN A 86 13.91 26.58 10.66
N LEU A 87 13.84 27.06 9.41
CA LEU A 87 15.03 27.40 8.61
C LEU A 87 15.03 28.85 8.12
N SER A 88 14.83 29.81 9.05
CA SER A 88 14.97 31.24 8.77
C SER A 88 15.67 32.05 9.87
N LEU A 89 16.66 31.47 10.58
CA LEU A 89 17.34 32.20 11.66
C LEU A 89 18.88 32.09 11.69
N PHE A 90 19.52 31.85 10.55
CA PHE A 90 20.96 32.10 10.43
C PHE A 90 21.29 32.52 9.00
N ASP A 91 21.13 33.82 8.72
CA ASP A 91 21.99 34.56 7.80
C ASP A 91 21.79 36.04 8.13
N LEU A 92 22.64 36.53 9.03
CA LEU A 92 22.76 37.91 9.50
C LEU A 92 24.23 38.31 9.36
#